data_AF-A0A8H6J581-F1
#
_entry.id   AF-A0A8H6J581-F1
#
_cell.length_a   1.000
_cell.length_b   1.000
_cell.length_c   1.000
_cell.angle_alpha   90.00
_cell.angle_beta   90.00
_cell.angle_gamma   90.00
#
_symmetry.space_group_name_H-M   'P 1'
#
loop_
_entity.id
_entity.type
_entity.pdbx_description
1 polymer ?
#
loop_
_entity_poly.entity_id
_entity_poly.type
_entity_poly.pdbx_seq_one_letter_code
_entity_poly.pdbx_strand_id
1 'polypeptide(L)'
;MRRLSSIIAVHGLGSNVNWSWTWKDGEKHINWLRDPDMLPARVRKSRIMTYSYQSKWHKDAPKTRLQLCGEELIHSIHSFGSGTSKRPIVFVGHSLGGNVIVHALLHASDGNEYKDLLEATVGIVFLGMPLWGTKWQPFVDSLAQLMGPAGSHCGITKELEFDGTEVRDKLHRFCRLCNRLSMPVSCFLELYETDYGQRFGLPGVMKGMVCEFS
;
A
#
# COMPACT_ATOMS: atom_id res chain seq x y z
N MET A 1 -28.00 -4.91 11.63
CA MET A 1 -27.47 -3.52 11.66
C MET A 1 -26.07 -3.52 11.06
N ARG A 2 -25.82 -2.91 9.89
CA ARG A 2 -24.46 -2.88 9.29
C ARG A 2 -23.57 -2.00 10.18
N ARG A 3 -22.55 -2.57 10.83
CA ARG A 3 -21.59 -1.81 11.63
C ARG A 3 -20.86 -0.83 10.72
N LEU A 4 -20.63 0.38 11.21
CA LEU A 4 -19.82 1.37 10.49
C LEU A 4 -18.41 0.77 10.31
N SER A 5 -17.75 0.93 9.16
CA SER A 5 -16.37 0.45 8.95
C SER A 5 -15.40 1.62 8.77
N SER A 6 -14.10 1.40 8.97
CA SER A 6 -13.03 2.32 8.57
C SER A 6 -12.32 1.74 7.36
N ILE A 7 -12.17 2.53 6.30
CA ILE A 7 -11.36 2.18 5.14
C ILE A 7 -10.10 3.04 5.22
N ILE A 8 -8.93 2.41 5.26
CA ILE A 8 -7.64 3.07 5.40
C ILE A 8 -6.84 2.85 4.13
N ALA A 9 -6.74 3.89 3.32
CA ALA A 9 -6.02 3.88 2.06
C ALA A 9 -4.58 4.36 2.25
N VAL A 10 -3.61 3.52 1.86
CA VAL A 10 -2.18 3.77 2.00
C VAL A 10 -1.57 3.87 0.61
N HIS A 11 -1.03 5.04 0.29
CA HIS A 11 -0.50 5.34 -1.04
C HIS A 11 0.90 4.75 -1.25
N GLY A 12 1.34 4.68 -2.51
CA GLY A 12 2.66 4.18 -2.89
C GLY A 12 3.77 5.24 -2.87
N LEU A 13 4.96 4.84 -3.32
CA LEU A 13 6.15 5.70 -3.36
C LEU A 13 5.98 6.93 -4.26
N GLY A 14 6.60 8.05 -3.88
CA GLY A 14 6.67 9.25 -4.72
C GLY A 14 5.32 9.94 -4.88
N SER A 15 4.33 9.48 -4.12
CA SER A 15 2.94 9.88 -4.24
C SER A 15 2.44 10.66 -3.03
N ASN A 16 1.42 11.48 -3.23
CA ASN A 16 0.81 12.30 -2.19
C ASN A 16 -0.70 12.01 -2.19
N VAL A 17 -1.29 11.96 -0.99
CA VAL A 17 -2.74 11.77 -0.76
C VAL A 17 -3.65 12.60 -1.67
N ASN A 18 -3.17 13.75 -2.15
CA ASN A 18 -3.93 14.64 -3.04
C ASN A 18 -4.10 14.12 -4.48
N TRP A 19 -3.22 13.23 -4.96
CA TRP A 19 -3.29 12.76 -6.36
C TRP A 19 -3.14 11.25 -6.55
N SER A 20 -2.63 10.50 -5.56
CA SER A 20 -2.49 9.03 -5.68
C SER A 20 -3.80 8.30 -5.96
N TRP A 21 -4.92 8.94 -5.62
CA TRP A 21 -6.28 8.41 -5.73
C TRP A 21 -7.12 9.17 -6.76
N THR A 22 -6.49 10.05 -7.54
CA THR A 22 -7.18 10.91 -8.49
C THR A 22 -6.91 10.42 -9.91
N TRP A 23 -7.96 9.97 -10.59
CA TRP A 23 -7.94 9.75 -12.03
C TRP A 23 -8.05 11.10 -12.75
N LYS A 24 -7.29 11.28 -13.84
CA LYS A 24 -7.25 12.52 -14.61
C LYS A 24 -7.47 12.21 -16.09
N ASP A 25 -8.33 12.99 -16.74
CA ASP A 25 -8.61 12.95 -18.17
C ASP A 25 -8.91 14.37 -18.67
N GLY A 26 -7.92 15.02 -19.27
CA GLY A 26 -7.95 16.45 -19.56
C GLY A 26 -8.15 17.29 -18.30
N GLU A 27 -9.17 18.13 -18.27
CA GLU A 27 -9.56 18.94 -17.10
C GLU A 27 -10.32 18.14 -16.04
N LYS A 28 -10.78 16.93 -16.38
CA LYS A 28 -11.58 16.11 -15.49
C LYS A 28 -10.67 15.43 -14.47
N HIS A 29 -10.92 15.71 -13.20
CA HIS A 29 -10.24 15.10 -12.07
C HIS A 29 -11.27 14.38 -11.19
N ILE A 30 -11.12 13.06 -11.03
CA ILE A 30 -12.00 12.25 -10.18
C ILE A 30 -11.16 11.62 -9.07
N ASN A 31 -11.46 11.95 -7.81
CA ASN A 31 -10.90 11.26 -6.66
C ASN A 31 -11.86 10.17 -6.17
N TRP A 32 -11.61 8.92 -6.52
CA TRP A 32 -12.56 7.84 -6.27
C TRP A 32 -12.77 7.53 -4.77
N LEU A 33 -11.88 7.97 -3.89
CA LEU A 33 -12.02 7.85 -2.44
C LEU A 33 -12.85 8.99 -1.80
N ARG A 34 -12.94 10.15 -2.46
CA ARG A 34 -13.56 11.37 -1.88
C ARG A 34 -14.83 11.82 -2.59
N ASP A 35 -14.90 11.62 -3.91
CA ASP A 35 -16.00 12.15 -4.70
C ASP A 35 -17.32 11.48 -4.33
N PRO A 36 -18.42 12.23 -4.12
CA PRO A 36 -19.68 11.71 -3.60
C PRO A 36 -20.24 10.53 -4.38
N ASP A 37 -20.08 10.53 -5.71
CA ASP A 37 -20.64 9.52 -6.63
C ASP A 37 -19.75 8.27 -6.80
N MET A 38 -18.63 8.19 -6.07
CA MET A 38 -17.64 7.11 -6.18
C MET A 38 -17.73 6.14 -5.00
N LEU A 39 -16.60 5.80 -4.35
CA LEU A 39 -16.58 4.91 -3.19
C LEU A 39 -17.54 5.41 -2.08
N PRO A 40 -17.60 6.70 -1.71
CA PRO A 40 -18.54 7.20 -0.71
C PRO A 40 -20.01 6.82 -0.97
N ALA A 41 -20.49 6.81 -2.22
CA ALA A 41 -21.85 6.37 -2.57
C ALA A 41 -22.08 4.87 -2.29
N ARG A 42 -21.03 4.05 -2.43
CA ARG A 42 -21.09 2.59 -2.18
C ARG A 42 -20.95 2.24 -0.70
N VAL A 43 -20.22 3.04 0.07
CA VAL A 43 -19.94 2.81 1.50
C VAL A 43 -20.36 3.98 2.39
N ARG A 44 -21.60 4.45 2.22
CA ARG A 44 -22.16 5.67 2.86
C ARG A 44 -22.01 5.80 4.38
N LYS A 45 -21.79 4.68 5.08
CA LYS A 45 -21.66 4.60 6.54
C LYS A 45 -20.22 4.38 7.01
N SER A 46 -19.29 4.27 6.08
CA SER A 46 -17.89 4.00 6.36
C SER A 46 -17.09 5.29 6.42
N ARG A 47 -16.09 5.32 7.30
CA ARG A 47 -15.12 6.41 7.36
C ARG A 47 -13.97 6.07 6.43
N ILE A 48 -13.70 6.91 5.44
CA ILE A 48 -12.57 6.72 4.51
C ILE A 48 -11.44 7.64 4.98
N MET A 49 -10.26 7.07 5.21
CA MET A 49 -9.06 7.76 5.67
C MET A 49 -7.92 7.46 4.71
N THR A 50 -7.06 8.46 4.47
CA THR A 50 -5.84 8.29 3.68
C THR A 50 -4.64 8.49 4.60
N TYR A 51 -3.71 7.53 4.64
CA TYR A 51 -2.46 7.69 5.35
C TYR A 51 -1.42 8.32 4.44
N SER A 52 -0.84 9.43 4.88
CA SER A 52 0.26 10.11 4.19
C SER A 52 1.55 9.86 4.95
N TYR A 53 2.58 9.37 4.29
CA TYR A 53 3.92 9.22 4.85
C TYR A 53 4.96 9.83 3.92
N GLN A 54 6.06 10.32 4.49
CA GLN A 54 7.16 10.82 3.67
C GLN A 54 7.80 9.63 2.96
N SER A 55 7.93 9.74 1.63
CA SER A 55 8.47 8.68 0.78
C SER A 55 9.90 8.96 0.28
N LYS A 56 10.67 9.92 0.85
CA LYS A 56 12.10 10.23 0.52
C LYS A 56 13.19 9.43 1.28
N TRP A 57 13.91 8.52 0.64
CA TRP A 57 14.67 7.46 1.33
C TRP A 57 16.04 7.89 1.84
N HIS A 58 16.45 7.36 3.00
CA HIS A 58 17.78 7.58 3.60
C HIS A 58 18.60 6.28 3.53
N LYS A 59 19.90 6.38 3.18
CA LYS A 59 20.75 5.23 2.82
C LYS A 59 21.27 4.40 4.00
N ASP A 60 21.22 4.92 5.23
CA ASP A 60 22.01 4.40 6.36
C ASP A 60 21.18 4.10 7.64
N ALA A 61 19.91 3.73 7.50
CA ALA A 61 19.06 3.41 8.65
C ALA A 61 19.16 1.93 9.06
N PRO A 62 19.30 1.60 10.36
CA PRO A 62 19.35 0.22 10.85
C PRO A 62 18.02 -0.53 10.66
N LYS A 63 16.91 0.20 10.55
CA LYS A 63 15.64 -0.30 10.03
C LYS A 63 15.43 0.26 8.65
N THR A 64 14.95 -0.58 7.75
CA THR A 64 14.60 -0.16 6.40
C THR A 64 13.33 0.71 6.46
N ARG A 65 13.11 1.59 5.50
CA ARG A 65 12.13 2.68 5.65
C ARG A 65 10.69 2.22 5.62
N LEU A 66 10.36 1.15 4.89
CA LEU A 66 9.00 0.60 4.87
C LEU A 66 8.58 0.06 6.23
N GLN A 67 9.52 -0.52 6.98
CA GLN A 67 9.33 -1.01 8.33
C GLN A 67 8.93 0.17 9.22
N LEU A 68 9.71 1.26 9.18
CA LEU A 68 9.42 2.47 9.95
C LEU A 68 8.05 3.07 9.58
N CYS A 69 7.75 3.20 8.29
CA CYS A 69 6.45 3.71 7.85
C CYS A 69 5.27 2.81 8.26
N GLY A 70 5.49 1.49 8.33
CA GLY A 70 4.50 0.52 8.81
C GLY A 70 4.27 0.61 10.32
N GLU A 71 5.35 0.73 11.10
CA GLU A 71 5.30 0.97 12.54
C GLU A 71 4.53 2.27 12.84
N GLU A 72 4.88 3.36 12.17
CA GLU A 72 4.20 4.65 12.28
C GLU A 72 2.72 4.59 11.88
N LEU A 73 2.38 3.81 10.83
CA LEU A 73 0.99 3.63 10.38
C LEU A 73 0.14 3.01 11.49
N ILE A 74 0.57 1.88 12.06
CA ILE A 74 -0.20 1.20 13.11
C ILE A 74 -0.25 2.03 14.38
N HIS A 75 0.86 2.67 14.76
CA HIS A 75 0.88 3.58 15.90
C HIS A 75 -0.11 4.74 15.71
N SER A 76 -0.14 5.36 14.53
CA SER A 76 -1.05 6.46 14.22
C SER A 76 -2.52 6.03 14.26
N ILE A 77 -2.86 4.85 13.72
CA ILE A 77 -4.23 4.32 13.74
C ILE A 77 -4.68 4.01 15.17
N HIS A 78 -3.79 3.41 15.96
CA HIS A 78 -4.03 3.10 17.36
C HIS A 78 -4.27 4.38 18.18
N SER A 79 -3.36 5.36 18.06
CA SER A 79 -3.44 6.66 18.75
C SER A 79 -4.66 7.49 18.34
N PHE A 80 -5.12 7.40 17.08
CA PHE A 80 -6.34 8.05 16.62
C PHE A 80 -7.63 7.38 17.13
N GLY A 81 -7.53 6.35 17.96
CA GLY A 81 -8.68 5.60 18.50
C GLY A 81 -9.43 4.78 17.44
N SER A 82 -8.83 4.58 16.27
CA SER A 82 -9.44 3.77 15.21
C SER A 82 -9.36 2.28 15.49
N GLY A 83 -8.37 1.85 16.29
CA GLY A 83 -8.22 0.48 16.78
C GLY A 83 -9.00 0.15 18.06
N THR A 84 -9.49 1.17 18.80
CA THR A 84 -10.18 0.97 20.09
C THR A 84 -11.71 0.90 19.96
N SER A 85 -12.26 1.43 18.86
CA SER A 85 -13.64 1.17 18.50
C SER A 85 -13.72 -0.24 17.89
N LYS A 86 -14.71 -1.08 18.28
CA LYS A 86 -15.02 -2.41 17.68
C LYS A 86 -15.49 -2.32 16.20
N ARG A 87 -14.92 -1.37 15.45
CA ARG A 87 -15.27 -0.94 14.12
C ARG A 87 -14.40 -1.73 13.13
N PRO A 88 -15.02 -2.48 12.21
CA PRO A 88 -14.27 -3.20 11.18
C PRO A 88 -13.35 -2.26 10.37
N ILE A 89 -12.10 -2.64 10.19
CA ILE A 89 -11.07 -1.94 9.42
C ILE A 89 -10.81 -2.71 8.12
N VAL A 90 -10.80 -1.99 7.01
CA VAL A 90 -10.35 -2.50 5.71
C VAL A 90 -9.17 -1.66 5.25
N PHE A 91 -8.04 -2.30 4.96
CA PHE A 91 -6.88 -1.62 4.38
C PHE A 91 -6.95 -1.65 2.86
N VAL A 92 -6.53 -0.55 2.21
CA VAL A 92 -6.35 -0.46 0.77
C VAL A 92 -4.93 0.02 0.49
N GLY A 93 -4.06 -0.87 0.02
CA GLY A 93 -2.67 -0.54 -0.31
C GLY A 93 -2.48 -0.37 -1.80
N HIS A 94 -1.96 0.77 -2.25
CA HIS A 94 -1.61 0.99 -3.65
C HIS A 94 -0.09 0.91 -3.86
N SER A 95 0.36 0.11 -4.83
CA SER A 95 1.76 -0.09 -5.18
C SER A 95 2.61 -0.39 -3.92
N LEU A 96 3.61 0.43 -3.61
CA LEU A 96 4.46 0.25 -2.43
C LEU A 96 3.71 0.42 -1.09
N GLY A 97 2.56 1.09 -1.07
CA GLY A 97 1.74 1.27 0.14
C GLY A 97 1.20 -0.05 0.68
N GLY A 98 1.06 -1.07 -0.17
CA GLY A 98 0.74 -2.42 0.28
C GLY A 98 1.82 -3.04 1.16
N ASN A 99 3.10 -2.80 0.85
CA ASN A 99 4.23 -3.25 1.69
C ASN A 99 4.22 -2.57 3.06
N VAL A 100 3.87 -1.28 3.11
CA VAL A 100 3.72 -0.55 4.37
C VAL A 100 2.65 -1.19 5.25
N ILE A 101 1.50 -1.57 4.67
CA ILE A 101 0.43 -2.29 5.40
C ILE A 101 0.94 -3.64 5.93
N VAL A 102 1.68 -4.40 5.12
CA VAL A 102 2.22 -5.70 5.57
C VAL A 102 3.19 -5.51 6.73
N HIS A 103 4.12 -4.56 6.64
CA HIS A 103 5.03 -4.23 7.74
C HIS A 103 4.28 -3.83 9.01
N ALA A 104 3.24 -3.00 8.86
CA ALA A 104 2.42 -2.57 9.98
C ALA A 104 1.73 -3.74 10.69
N LEU A 105 1.09 -4.63 9.93
CA LEU A 105 0.37 -5.78 10.48
C LEU A 105 1.30 -6.83 11.10
N LEU A 106 2.47 -7.05 10.51
CA LEU A 106 3.49 -7.91 11.09
C LEU A 106 4.01 -7.33 12.42
N HIS A 107 4.32 -6.04 12.45
CA HIS A 107 4.73 -5.36 13.68
C HIS A 107 3.64 -5.43 14.76
N ALA A 108 2.38 -5.17 14.38
CA ALA A 108 1.24 -5.29 15.27
C ALA A 108 1.07 -6.71 15.83
N SER A 109 1.54 -7.73 15.11
CA SER A 109 1.42 -9.14 15.50
C SER A 109 2.53 -9.65 16.42
N ASP A 110 3.62 -8.89 16.56
CA ASP A 110 4.77 -9.26 17.38
C ASP A 110 4.56 -8.96 18.88
N GLY A 111 3.51 -8.20 19.21
CA GLY A 111 3.12 -7.88 20.59
C GLY A 111 1.60 -7.89 20.79
N ASN A 112 1.18 -7.60 22.02
CA ASN A 112 -0.25 -7.54 22.36
C ASN A 112 -0.82 -6.11 22.35
N GLU A 113 0.04 -5.09 22.17
CA GLU A 113 -0.35 -3.67 22.18
C GLU A 113 -1.41 -3.34 21.12
N TYR A 114 -1.28 -3.93 19.93
CA TYR A 114 -2.14 -3.64 18.78
C TYR A 114 -3.14 -4.76 18.48
N LYS A 115 -3.41 -5.65 19.45
CA LYS A 115 -4.28 -6.81 19.26
C LYS A 115 -5.69 -6.42 18.83
N ASP A 116 -6.27 -5.39 19.46
CA ASP A 116 -7.62 -4.91 19.12
C ASP A 116 -7.69 -4.40 17.67
N LEU A 117 -6.62 -3.77 17.18
CA LEU A 117 -6.52 -3.30 15.79
C LEU A 117 -6.46 -4.49 14.82
N LEU A 118 -5.67 -5.52 15.14
CA LEU A 118 -5.59 -6.74 14.34
C LEU A 118 -6.94 -7.45 14.27
N GLU A 119 -7.63 -7.61 15.41
CA GLU A 119 -8.96 -8.22 15.47
C GLU A 119 -10.04 -7.38 14.79
N ALA A 120 -9.88 -6.05 14.79
CA ALA A 120 -10.75 -5.15 14.05
C ALA A 120 -10.50 -5.20 12.53
N THR A 121 -9.35 -5.71 12.07
CA THR A 121 -9.01 -5.76 10.65
C THR A 121 -9.73 -6.92 9.97
N VAL A 122 -10.72 -6.60 9.13
CA VAL A 122 -11.60 -7.58 8.48
C VAL A 122 -11.29 -7.81 7.00
N GLY A 123 -10.27 -7.13 6.46
CA GLY A 123 -9.86 -7.35 5.08
C GLY A 123 -8.81 -6.39 4.57
N ILE A 124 -8.12 -6.82 3.51
CA ILE A 124 -7.08 -6.05 2.84
C ILE A 124 -7.31 -6.11 1.33
N VAL A 125 -7.18 -4.95 0.69
CA VAL A 125 -7.18 -4.81 -0.76
C VAL A 125 -5.84 -4.26 -1.21
N PHE A 126 -5.16 -4.97 -2.08
CA PHE A 126 -3.94 -4.50 -2.73
C PHE A 126 -4.21 -4.10 -4.17
N LEU A 127 -3.70 -2.95 -4.59
CA LEU A 127 -3.85 -2.37 -5.93
C LEU A 127 -2.45 -2.16 -6.53
N GLY A 128 -2.05 -2.96 -7.52
CA GLY A 128 -0.74 -2.90 -8.14
C GLY A 128 0.43 -3.17 -7.19
N MET A 129 0.19 -3.84 -6.06
CA MET A 129 1.26 -4.25 -5.16
C MET A 129 1.98 -5.46 -5.77
N PRO A 130 3.31 -5.40 -5.97
CA PRO A 130 4.07 -6.60 -6.27
C PRO A 130 4.02 -7.54 -5.06
N LEU A 131 3.47 -8.74 -5.22
CA LEU A 131 3.53 -9.76 -4.18
C LEU A 131 4.90 -10.45 -4.22
N TRP A 132 5.52 -10.60 -3.05
CA TRP A 132 6.90 -11.07 -2.80
C TRP A 132 7.21 -12.48 -3.34
N GLY A 133 7.32 -12.66 -4.65
CA GLY A 133 7.72 -13.96 -5.22
C GLY A 133 7.57 -14.09 -6.74
N THR A 134 6.85 -13.18 -7.41
CA THR A 134 6.82 -13.09 -8.87
C THR A 134 7.80 -12.00 -9.32
N LYS A 135 8.47 -12.22 -10.46
CA LYS A 135 9.61 -11.44 -10.99
C LYS A 135 9.60 -9.98 -10.52
N TRP A 136 10.52 -9.64 -9.61
CA TRP A 136 10.60 -8.33 -8.95
C TRP A 136 11.23 -7.23 -9.81
N GLN A 137 11.97 -7.63 -10.84
CA GLN A 137 12.71 -6.72 -11.72
C GLN A 137 11.81 -5.66 -12.39
N PRO A 138 10.64 -5.99 -12.98
CA PRO A 138 9.77 -4.98 -13.59
C PRO A 138 9.22 -3.97 -12.57
N PHE A 139 9.03 -4.36 -11.31
CA PHE A 139 8.65 -3.43 -10.26
C PHE A 139 9.79 -2.49 -9.89
N VAL A 140 11.00 -3.03 -9.71
CA VAL A 140 12.21 -2.22 -9.43
C VAL A 140 12.46 -1.24 -10.58
N ASP A 141 12.30 -1.67 -11.83
CA ASP A 141 12.45 -0.84 -13.02
C ASP A 141 11.37 0.25 -13.10
N SER A 142 10.10 -0.09 -12.84
CA SER A 142 9.00 0.89 -12.78
C SER A 142 9.22 1.92 -11.68
N LEU A 143 9.74 1.48 -10.53
CA LEU A 143 10.04 2.34 -9.39
C LEU A 143 11.26 3.24 -9.65
N ALA A 144 12.29 2.72 -10.32
CA ALA A 144 13.45 3.49 -10.74
C ALA A 144 13.04 4.58 -11.73
N GLN A 145 12.17 4.27 -12.69
CA GLN A 145 11.62 5.25 -13.64
C GLN A 145 10.78 6.34 -12.96
N LEU A 146 9.89 5.95 -12.05
CA LEU A 146 9.08 6.91 -11.28
C LEU A 146 9.96 7.90 -10.49
N MET A 147 11.15 7.46 -10.10
CA MET A 147 12.11 8.25 -9.34
C MET A 147 13.22 8.89 -10.16
N GLY A 148 13.26 8.68 -11.49
CA GLY A 148 14.30 9.19 -12.39
C GLY A 148 14.64 10.67 -12.19
N PRO A 149 13.65 11.56 -11.95
CA PRO A 149 13.92 12.97 -11.71
C PRO A 149 14.38 13.33 -10.28
N ALA A 150 14.29 12.40 -9.32
CA ALA A 150 14.35 12.70 -7.88
C ALA A 150 15.57 12.10 -7.13
N GLY A 151 16.63 11.69 -7.84
CA GLY A 151 17.97 11.42 -7.27
C GLY A 151 18.07 10.33 -6.17
N SER A 152 16.98 9.61 -5.88
CA SER A 152 16.87 8.72 -4.71
C SER A 152 16.94 7.23 -5.09
N HIS A 153 17.76 6.88 -6.09
CA HIS A 153 17.80 5.52 -6.64
C HIS A 153 18.36 4.46 -5.67
N CYS A 154 19.38 4.76 -4.87
CA CYS A 154 20.13 3.68 -4.20
C CYS A 154 19.53 3.14 -2.88
N GLY A 155 18.63 3.87 -2.21
CA GLY A 155 18.04 3.40 -0.95
C GLY A 155 16.94 2.38 -1.16
N ILE A 156 16.25 2.49 -2.30
CA ILE A 156 15.10 1.67 -2.68
C ILE A 156 15.55 0.37 -3.32
N THR A 157 16.60 0.40 -4.14
CA THR A 157 17.19 -0.83 -4.68
C THR A 157 17.64 -1.71 -3.54
N LYS A 158 18.38 -1.20 -2.53
CA LYS A 158 18.82 -1.99 -1.38
C LYS A 158 17.69 -2.63 -0.56
N GLU A 159 16.57 -1.94 -0.40
CA GLU A 159 15.43 -2.47 0.38
C GLU A 159 14.59 -3.47 -0.40
N LEU A 160 14.58 -3.35 -1.74
CA LEU A 160 13.94 -4.30 -2.66
C LEU A 160 14.86 -5.42 -3.13
N GLU A 161 16.17 -5.24 -2.99
CA GLU A 161 17.25 -6.21 -3.18
C GLU A 161 17.43 -7.10 -1.94
N PHE A 162 16.59 -6.94 -0.90
CA PHE A 162 16.60 -7.83 0.25
C PHE A 162 16.53 -9.28 -0.24
N ASP A 163 17.47 -10.08 0.26
CA ASP A 163 17.66 -11.46 -0.11
C ASP A 163 16.32 -12.21 -0.18
N GLY A 164 16.15 -13.06 -1.19
CA GLY A 164 14.89 -13.74 -1.47
C GLY A 164 14.38 -14.58 -0.28
N THR A 165 15.27 -14.92 0.65
CA THR A 165 14.96 -15.61 1.91
C THR A 165 14.15 -14.74 2.88
N GLU A 166 14.57 -13.50 3.14
CA GLU A 166 13.88 -12.58 4.06
C GLU A 166 12.53 -12.12 3.52
N VAL A 167 12.49 -11.84 2.22
CA VAL A 167 11.28 -11.45 1.50
C VAL A 167 10.23 -12.56 1.58
N ARG A 168 10.66 -13.82 1.38
CA ARG A 168 9.80 -14.99 1.48
C ARG A 168 9.34 -15.28 2.90
N ASP A 169 10.20 -15.09 3.91
CA ASP A 169 9.82 -15.24 5.31
C ASP A 169 8.74 -14.24 5.71
N LYS A 170 8.86 -12.97 5.29
CA LYS A 170 7.83 -11.94 5.55
C LYS A 170 6.48 -12.31 4.93
N LEU A 171 6.44 -12.80 3.69
CA LEU A 171 5.18 -13.32 3.14
C LEU A 171 4.63 -14.47 3.95
N HIS A 172 5.48 -15.45 4.29
CA HIS A 172 5.01 -16.60 5.06
C HIS A 172 4.43 -16.18 6.41
N ARG A 173 5.06 -15.21 7.10
CA ARG A 173 4.51 -14.62 8.32
C ARG A 173 3.19 -13.90 8.06
N PHE A 174 3.11 -13.11 6.99
CA PHE A 174 1.89 -12.38 6.65
C PHE A 174 0.73 -13.31 6.28
N CYS A 175 0.96 -14.33 5.46
CA CYS A 175 -0.05 -15.34 5.11
C CYS A 175 -0.52 -16.10 6.35
N ARG A 176 0.41 -16.49 7.25
CA ARG A 176 0.05 -17.12 8.54
C ARG A 176 -0.83 -16.20 9.38
N LEU A 177 -0.51 -14.90 9.43
CA LEU A 177 -1.32 -13.90 10.14
C LEU A 177 -2.73 -13.80 9.53
N CYS A 178 -2.83 -13.68 8.21
CA CYS A 178 -4.12 -13.60 7.51
C CYS A 178 -4.98 -14.84 7.77
N ASN A 179 -4.39 -16.03 7.69
CA ASN A 179 -5.09 -17.29 7.96
C ASN A 179 -5.56 -17.37 9.42
N ARG A 180 -4.70 -16.99 10.38
CA ARG A 180 -5.05 -16.98 11.80
C ARG A 180 -6.23 -16.06 12.12
N LEU A 181 -6.29 -14.90 11.46
CA LEU A 181 -7.34 -13.91 11.65
C LEU A 181 -8.55 -14.11 10.71
N SER A 182 -8.51 -15.13 9.83
CA SER A 182 -9.50 -15.33 8.76
C SER A 182 -9.73 -14.07 7.92
N MET A 183 -8.66 -13.31 7.69
CA MET A 183 -8.71 -12.01 7.04
C MET A 183 -8.63 -12.18 5.52
N PRO A 184 -9.68 -11.85 4.75
CA PRO A 184 -9.64 -11.90 3.31
C PRO A 184 -8.66 -10.88 2.74
N VAL A 185 -7.83 -11.31 1.79
CA VAL A 185 -6.92 -10.46 1.03
C VAL A 185 -7.32 -10.53 -0.44
N SER A 186 -7.51 -9.38 -1.09
CA SER A 186 -7.80 -9.28 -2.52
C SER A 186 -6.73 -8.46 -3.22
N CYS A 187 -6.11 -9.02 -4.24
CA CYS A 187 -5.07 -8.35 -5.02
C CYS A 187 -5.60 -8.01 -6.41
N PHE A 188 -5.54 -6.75 -6.78
CA PHE A 188 -5.83 -6.25 -8.12
C PHE A 188 -4.52 -5.76 -8.71
N LEU A 189 -4.14 -6.29 -9.86
CA LEU A 189 -2.95 -5.88 -10.59
C LEU A 189 -3.42 -5.10 -11.82
N GLU A 190 -2.68 -4.06 -12.20
CA GLU A 190 -2.98 -3.28 -13.39
C GLU A 190 -2.60 -4.10 -14.64
N LEU A 191 -3.57 -4.31 -15.54
CA LEU A 191 -3.44 -5.19 -16.71
C LEU A 191 -3.22 -4.43 -18.02
N TYR A 192 -3.32 -3.10 -18.00
CA TYR A 192 -3.20 -2.23 -19.17
C TYR A 192 -1.93 -1.38 -19.08
N GLU A 193 -1.37 -1.03 -20.23
CA GLU A 193 -0.24 -0.10 -20.33
C GLU A 193 -0.65 1.27 -19.75
N THR A 194 -0.15 1.59 -18.56
CA THR A 194 -0.24 2.96 -18.03
C THR A 194 1.05 3.67 -18.39
N ASP A 195 0.96 4.60 -19.34
CA ASP A 195 2.06 5.49 -19.70
C ASP A 195 2.34 6.43 -18.52
N TYR A 196 3.18 5.98 -17.58
CA TYR A 196 3.66 6.80 -16.48
C TYR A 196 4.38 8.06 -17.00
N GLY A 197 4.93 8.03 -18.21
CA GLY A 197 5.52 9.16 -18.90
C GLY A 197 4.52 10.28 -19.17
N GLN A 198 3.26 9.95 -19.48
CA GLN A 198 2.19 10.93 -19.67
C GLN A 198 1.87 11.72 -18.39
N ARG A 199 2.02 11.10 -17.20
CA ARG A 199 1.86 11.79 -15.90
C ARG A 199 2.98 12.78 -15.57
N PHE A 200 4.15 12.64 -16.20
CA PHE A 200 5.31 13.51 -16.02
C PHE A 200 5.66 14.35 -17.27
N GLY A 201 4.84 14.30 -18.33
CA GLY A 201 5.03 15.09 -19.55
C GLY A 201 6.08 14.56 -20.54
N LEU A 202 6.42 13.26 -20.46
CA LEU A 202 7.41 12.60 -21.32
C LEU A 202 6.79 11.34 -21.97
N PRO A 203 6.03 11.48 -23.08
CA PRO A 203 5.36 10.35 -23.71
C PRO A 203 6.35 9.38 -24.37
N GLY A 204 6.13 8.07 -24.19
CA GLY A 204 6.73 7.02 -25.02
C GLY A 204 7.96 6.27 -24.49
N VAL A 205 8.28 6.31 -23.18
CA VAL A 205 9.58 5.80 -22.71
C VAL A 205 9.61 4.30 -22.40
N MET A 206 8.54 3.62 -21.95
CA MET A 206 8.69 2.19 -21.57
C MET A 206 7.48 1.27 -21.86
N LYS A 207 7.79 0.13 -22.46
CA LYS A 207 6.94 -1.06 -22.68
C LYS A 207 7.43 -2.20 -21.79
N GLY A 208 6.54 -2.84 -21.03
CA GLY A 208 6.85 -4.01 -20.22
C GLY A 208 5.61 -4.90 -20.03
N MET A 209 5.78 -6.24 -20.13
CA MET A 209 4.73 -7.23 -20.34
C MET A 209 4.67 -8.32 -19.23
N VAL A 210 3.45 -8.58 -18.71
CA VAL A 210 2.72 -9.78 -18.17
C VAL A 210 3.53 -10.97 -17.54
N CYS A 211 3.09 -11.63 -16.42
CA CYS A 211 2.28 -12.88 -16.39
C CYS A 211 1.71 -13.36 -15.02
N GLU A 212 0.45 -13.83 -15.09
CA GLU A 212 -0.32 -14.96 -14.50
C GLU A 212 -0.37 -15.34 -12.99
N PHE A 213 -1.52 -15.96 -12.63
CA PHE A 213 -2.15 -16.12 -11.32
C PHE A 213 -1.80 -17.41 -10.55
N SER A 214 -1.94 -17.38 -9.23
CA SER A 214 -2.23 -18.54 -8.36
C SER A 214 -2.94 -18.06 -7.09
#